data_AF-A0A9W6LQA6-F1
#
_entry.id   AF-A0A9W6LQA6-F1
#
_cell.length_a   1.000
_cell.length_b   1.000
_cell.length_c   1.000
_cell.angle_alpha   90.00
_cell.angle_beta   90.00
_cell.angle_gamma   90.00
#
_symmetry.space_group_name_H-M   'P 1'
#
loop_
_entity.id
_entity.type
_entity.pdbx_description
1 polymer ?
#
loop_
_entity_poly.entity_id
_entity_poly.type
_entity_poly.pdbx_seq_one_letter_code
_entity_poly.pdbx_strand_id
1 'polypeptide(L)' 'MIALFGLHLVRYGHLAAEHGEAFNGVQRLRKVADYTGDFVSPEDALWATDKAAAFVDAIETRFFTA' A
#
# COMPACT_ATOMS: atom_id res chain seq x y z
N MET A 1 -9.95 -6.21 5.39
CA MET A 1 -9.43 -4.82 5.40
C MET A 1 -9.03 -4.36 4.01
N ILE A 2 -8.15 -5.06 3.27
CA ILE A 2 -7.74 -4.63 1.91
C ILE A 2 -8.89 -4.63 0.90
N ALA A 3 -9.79 -5.62 0.94
CA ALA A 3 -10.96 -5.62 0.07
C ALA A 3 -11.88 -4.39 0.29
N LEU A 4 -12.01 -3.94 1.54
CA LEU A 4 -12.79 -2.74 1.87
C LEU A 4 -12.07 -1.47 1.41
N PHE A 5 -10.73 -1.43 1.49
CA PHE A 5 -9.93 -0.36 0.91
C PHE A 5 -10.18 -0.22 -0.60
N GLY A 6 -10.06 -1.33 -1.34
CA GLY A 6 -10.34 -1.35 -2.77
C GLY A 6 -11.78 -0.96 -3.12
N LEU A 7 -12.76 -1.47 -2.36
CA LEU A 7 -14.16 -1.16 -2.57
C LEU A 7 -14.49 0.31 -2.32
N HIS A 8 -14.02 0.89 -1.21
CA HIS A 8 -14.48 2.21 -0.78
C HIS A 8 -13.58 3.36 -1.25
N LEU A 9 -12.27 3.14 -1.38
CA LEU A 9 -11.33 4.21 -1.70
C LEU A 9 -10.85 4.16 -3.14
N VAL A 10 -10.66 2.98 -3.72
CA VAL A 10 -10.18 2.85 -5.10
C VAL A 10 -11.32 2.85 -6.12
N ARG A 11 -12.32 1.96 -5.95
CA ARG A 11 -13.42 1.79 -6.94
C ARG A 11 -14.17 3.08 -7.24
N TYR A 12 -14.31 3.95 -6.25
CA TYR A 12 -15.03 5.22 -6.37
C TYR A 12 -14.09 6.41 -6.65
N GLY A 13 -12.83 6.15 -7.00
CA GLY A 13 -11.88 7.18 -7.44
C GLY A 13 -11.42 8.15 -6.35
N HIS A 14 -11.57 7.79 -5.07
CA HIS A 14 -11.00 8.60 -3.99
C HIS A 14 -9.48 8.51 -3.96
N LEU A 15 -8.93 7.37 -4.36
CA LEU A 15 -7.51 7.11 -4.55
C LEU A 15 -7.28 6.38 -5.87
N ALA A 16 -6.09 6.57 -6.45
CA ALA A 16 -5.66 5.91 -7.66
C ALA A 16 -5.51 4.39 -7.48
N ALA A 17 -5.68 3.62 -8.55
CA ALA A 17 -5.67 2.15 -8.51
C ALA A 17 -4.32 1.58 -8.07
N GLU A 18 -3.25 2.28 -8.41
CA GLU A 18 -1.86 1.99 -8.07
C GLU A 18 -1.64 1.88 -6.55
N HIS A 19 -2.41 2.62 -5.74
CA HIS A 19 -2.36 2.48 -4.28
C HIS A 19 -2.95 1.14 -3.81
N GLY A 20 -4.03 0.67 -4.45
CA GLY A 20 -4.62 -0.64 -4.16
C GLY A 20 -3.70 -1.79 -4.55
N GLU A 21 -3.04 -1.69 -5.70
CA GLU A 21 -2.04 -2.65 -6.16
C GLU A 21 -0.83 -2.69 -5.22
N ALA A 22 -0.31 -1.52 -4.85
CA ALA A 22 0.80 -1.41 -3.91
C ALA A 22 0.45 -2.01 -2.54
N PHE A 23 -0.77 -1.76 -2.03
CA PHE A 23 -1.20 -2.31 -0.75
C PHE A 23 -1.23 -3.85 -0.74
N ASN A 24 -1.66 -4.46 -1.85
CA ASN A 24 -1.58 -5.91 -2.03
C ASN A 24 -0.12 -6.41 -2.07
N GLY A 25 0.77 -5.69 -2.75
CA GLY A 25 2.19 -6.00 -2.82
C GLY A 25 2.88 -5.96 -1.46
N VAL A 26 2.70 -4.87 -0.71
CA VAL A 26 3.26 -4.72 0.64
C VAL A 26 2.70 -5.78 1.59
N GLN A 27 1.41 -6.12 1.50
CA GLN A 27 0.84 -7.20 2.31
C GLN A 27 1.51 -8.55 2.01
N ARG A 28 1.84 -8.84 0.74
CA ARG A 28 2.56 -10.07 0.37
C ARG A 28 3.97 -10.07 0.99
N LEU A 29 4.73 -8.98 0.84
CA LEU A 29 6.07 -8.86 1.43
C LEU A 29 6.04 -9.02 2.95
N ARG A 30 5.05 -8.43 3.63
CA ARG A 30 4.86 -8.63 5.07
C ARG A 30 4.63 -10.10 5.42
N LYS A 31 3.79 -10.81 4.66
CA LYS A 31 3.54 -12.24 4.92
C LYS A 31 4.79 -13.10 4.72
N VAL A 32 5.62 -12.77 3.74
CA VAL A 32 6.92 -13.43 3.50
C VAL A 32 7.81 -13.25 4.73
N ALA A 33 8.01 -11.99 5.15
CA ALA A 33 8.80 -11.66 6.33
C ALA A 33 8.28 -12.32 7.62
N ASP A 34 6.96 -12.33 7.83
CA ASP A 34 6.35 -12.80 9.07
C ASP A 34 6.27 -14.33 9.16
N TYR A 35 6.09 -15.04 8.04
CA TYR A 35 5.62 -16.43 8.08
C TYR A 35 6.41 -17.43 7.25
N THR A 36 7.18 -17.01 6.24
CA THR A 36 7.94 -17.97 5.43
C THR A 36 9.39 -18.09 5.87
N GLY A 37 9.91 -17.09 6.60
CA GLY A 37 11.33 -17.02 6.95
C GLY A 37 12.22 -16.71 5.73
N ASP A 38 11.61 -16.47 4.56
CA ASP A 38 12.33 -16.00 3.38
C ASP A 38 12.70 -14.53 3.54
N PHE A 39 13.78 -14.16 2.87
CA PHE A 39 14.33 -12.82 2.95
C PHE A 39 13.56 -11.85 2.05
N VAL A 40 13.09 -10.74 2.63
CA VAL A 40 12.64 -9.58 1.85
C VAL A 40 13.89 -8.83 1.38
N SER A 41 14.05 -8.69 0.06
CA SER A 41 15.21 -8.01 -0.49
C SER A 41 15.26 -6.53 -0.10
N PRO A 42 16.43 -5.87 -0.09
CA PRO A 42 16.51 -4.44 0.16
C PRO A 42 15.73 -3.61 -0.87
N GLU A 43 15.66 -4.08 -2.11
CA GLU A 43 14.88 -3.44 -3.19
C GLU A 43 13.38 -3.50 -2.89
N ASP A 44 12.87 -4.67 -2.49
CA ASP A 44 11.47 -4.83 -2.10
C ASP A 44 11.13 -4.02 -0.84
N ALA A 45 12.06 -3.96 0.12
CA ALA A 45 11.90 -3.15 1.32
C ALA A 45 11.82 -1.66 0.99
N LEU A 46 12.72 -1.16 0.14
CA LEU A 46 12.73 0.23 -0.33
C LEU A 46 11.45 0.55 -1.11
N TRP A 47 11.07 -0.34 -2.03
CA TRP A 47 9.82 -0.20 -2.79
C TRP A 47 8.61 -0.11 -1.85
N ALA A 48 8.54 -0.96 -0.82
CA ALA A 48 7.45 -0.95 0.14
C ALA A 48 7.38 0.36 0.93
N THR A 49 8.52 0.91 1.35
CA THR A 49 8.58 2.19 2.05
C THR A 49 8.19 3.36 1.15
N ASP A 50 8.62 3.35 -0.11
CA ASP A 50 8.26 4.40 -1.07
C ASP A 50 6.75 4.39 -1.36
N LYS A 51 6.16 3.21 -1.52
CA LYS A 51 4.71 3.08 -1.70
C LYS A 51 3.93 3.49 -0.46
N ALA A 52 4.44 3.23 0.74
CA ALA A 52 3.83 3.69 1.98
C ALA A 52 3.84 5.22 2.07
N ALA A 53 4.99 5.86 1.76
CA ALA A 53 5.10 7.32 1.75
C ALA A 53 4.13 7.96 0.74
N ALA A 54 4.11 7.46 -0.49
CA ALA A 54 3.19 7.95 -1.53
C ALA A 54 1.71 7.76 -1.15
N PHE A 55 1.37 6.69 -0.44
CA PHE A 55 0.01 6.48 0.06
C PHE A 55 -0.37 7.49 1.14
N VAL A 56 0.52 7.75 2.12
CA VAL A 56 0.27 8.73 3.18
C VAL A 56 0.06 10.12 2.59
N ASP A 57 0.92 10.54 1.67
CA ASP A 57 0.79 11.82 0.96
C ASP A 57 -0.54 11.95 0.20
N ALA A 58 -0.96 10.89 -0.49
CA ALA A 58 -2.25 10.85 -1.19
C ALA A 58 -3.44 10.96 -0.21
N ILE A 59 -3.37 10.33 0.95
CA ILE A 59 -4.40 10.42 1.99
C ILE A 59 -4.45 11.84 2.57
N GLU A 60 -3.30 12.42 2.90
CA GLU A 60 -3.20 13.78 3.43
C GLU A 60 -3.80 14.79 2.43
N THR A 61 -3.33 14.74 1.18
CA THR A 61 -3.83 15.59 0.10
C THR A 61 -5.34 15.45 -0.12
N ARG A 62 -5.87 14.22 -0.06
CA ARG A 62 -7.28 13.96 -0.42
C ARG A 62 -8.27 14.27 0.70
N PHE A 63 -7.86 14.11 1.96
CA PHE A 63 -8.78 14.07 3.10
C PHE A 63 -8.42 15.01 4.25
N PHE A 64 -7.18 15.52 4.33
CA PHE A 64 -6.71 16.28 5.49
C PHE A 64 -6.17 17.68 5.15
N THR A 65 -5.83 17.95 3.89
CA THR A 65 -5.49 19.30 3.44
C THR A 65 -6.76 20.12 3.19
N ALA A 66 -6.87 21.27 3.85
CA ALA A 66 -7.99 22.22 3.76
C ALA A 66 -7.93 23.11 2.51
#